data_AF-A0A2R6ECT6-F1
#
_entry.id   AF-A0A2R6ECT6-F1
#
_cell.length_a   1.000
_cell.length_b   1.000
_cell.length_c   1.000
_cell.angle_alpha   90.00
_cell.angle_beta   90.00
_cell.angle_gamma   90.00
#
_symmetry.space_group_name_H-M   'P 1'
#
loop_
_entity.id
_entity.type
_entity.pdbx_description
1 polymer ?
#
loop_
_entity_poly.entity_id
_entity_poly.type
_entity_poly.pdbx_seq_one_letter_code
_entity_poly.pdbx_strand_id
1 'polypeptide(L)'
;MRVRSYIYNSGAAPDHVERVLELLDDREEAVERQDVGAAADADDARREAMLALRESMRIGENPAGIYGEDGTPDFATGVLITENEVGRRAVHVGTDALGALREAEETGP
;
A
#
# COMPACT_ATOMS: atom_id res chain seq x y z
N MET A 1 6.28 -0.76 14.41
CA MET A 1 5.48 -0.16 13.32
C MET A 1 4.55 -1.24 12.76
N ARG A 2 3.23 -0.98 12.70
CA ARG A 2 2.23 -1.99 12.31
C ARG A 2 1.72 -1.73 10.90
N VAL A 3 1.66 -2.77 10.06
CA VAL A 3 1.04 -2.66 8.74
C VAL A 3 -0.48 -2.76 8.90
N ARG A 4 -1.22 -1.84 8.26
CA ARG A 4 -2.68 -1.81 8.29
C ARG A 4 -3.27 -2.34 7.01
N SER A 5 -2.80 -1.80 5.89
CA SER A 5 -3.36 -2.11 4.57
C SER A 5 -2.28 -2.06 3.51
N TYR A 6 -2.43 -2.90 2.49
CA TYR A 6 -1.61 -2.90 1.29
C TYR A 6 -2.49 -2.96 0.05
N ILE A 7 -2.40 -1.94 -0.78
CA ILE A 7 -3.17 -1.78 -2.02
C ILE A 7 -2.22 -2.00 -3.18
N TYR A 8 -2.50 -2.92 -4.07
CA TYR A 8 -1.63 -3.25 -5.20
C TYR A 8 -2.46 -3.61 -6.43
N ASN A 9 -1.82 -3.72 -7.60
CA ASN A 9 -2.46 -4.19 -8.82
C ASN A 9 -1.69 -5.40 -9.34
N SER A 10 -2.22 -6.60 -9.12
CA SER A 10 -1.61 -7.85 -9.58
C SER A 10 -1.46 -7.93 -11.11
N GLY A 11 -2.35 -7.28 -11.86
CA GLY A 11 -2.32 -7.26 -13.33
C GLY A 11 -1.17 -6.41 -13.91
N ALA A 12 -0.55 -5.55 -13.10
CA ALA A 12 0.57 -4.71 -13.48
C ALA A 12 1.68 -4.68 -12.41
N ALA A 13 1.73 -5.70 -11.54
CA ALA A 13 2.61 -5.73 -10.38
C ALA A 13 4.09 -5.90 -10.80
N PRO A 14 4.98 -4.96 -10.45
CA PRO A 14 6.43 -5.14 -10.57
C PRO A 14 6.98 -6.11 -9.51
N ASP A 15 8.19 -6.63 -9.70
CA ASP A 15 8.83 -7.64 -8.82
C ASP A 15 8.83 -7.25 -7.33
N HIS A 16 8.93 -5.96 -7.01
CA HIS A 16 8.92 -5.51 -5.62
C HIS A 16 7.56 -5.67 -4.94
N VAL A 17 6.45 -5.70 -5.67
CA VAL A 17 5.11 -5.96 -5.11
C VAL A 17 5.01 -7.40 -4.62
N GLU A 18 5.53 -8.36 -5.40
CA GLU A 18 5.59 -9.76 -4.96
C GLU A 18 6.42 -9.89 -3.68
N ARG A 19 7.58 -9.22 -3.62
CA ARG A 19 8.39 -9.18 -2.39
C ARG A 19 7.65 -8.59 -1.20
N VAL A 20 6.92 -7.50 -1.39
CA VAL A 20 6.09 -6.92 -0.33
C VAL A 20 5.04 -7.93 0.13
N LEU A 21 4.36 -8.61 -0.78
CA LEU A 21 3.35 -9.62 -0.45
C LEU A 21 3.96 -10.80 0.34
N GLU A 22 5.12 -11.31 -0.05
CA GLU A 22 5.85 -12.34 0.71
C GLU A 22 6.13 -11.89 2.14
N LEU A 23 6.65 -10.66 2.32
CA LEU A 23 6.94 -10.09 3.64
C LEU A 23 5.68 -9.85 4.48
N LEU A 24 4.55 -9.58 3.84
CA LEU A 24 3.27 -9.42 4.54
C LEU A 24 2.66 -10.76 4.95
N ASP A 25 2.92 -11.83 4.21
CA ASP A 25 2.42 -13.18 4.51
C ASP A 25 3.17 -13.83 5.69
N ASP A 26 4.46 -13.52 5.84
CA ASP A 26 5.28 -13.97 6.98
C ASP A 26 4.84 -13.31 8.31
N ARG A 27 4.14 -12.17 8.25
CA ARG A 27 3.65 -11.48 9.45
C ARG A 27 2.44 -12.20 10.04
N GLU A 28 2.49 -12.43 11.35
CA GLU A 28 1.33 -12.92 12.13
C GLU A 28 0.15 -11.91 12.17
N GLU A 29 0.39 -10.65 11.81
CA GLU A 29 -0.62 -9.61 11.86
C GLU A 29 -1.58 -9.67 10.66
N ALA A 30 -2.88 -9.56 10.92
CA ALA A 30 -3.87 -9.43 9.85
C ALA A 30 -3.69 -8.10 9.10
N VAL A 31 -3.16 -8.18 7.87
CA VAL A 31 -2.99 -7.05 6.95
C VAL A 31 -4.10 -7.08 5.90
N GLU A 32 -4.81 -5.96 5.76
CA GLU A 32 -5.84 -5.80 4.73
C GLU A 32 -5.17 -5.68 3.35
N ARG A 33 -5.45 -6.62 2.44
CA ARG A 33 -4.88 -6.66 1.09
C ARG A 33 -5.95 -6.33 0.06
N GLN A 34 -5.75 -5.28 -0.72
CA GLN A 34 -6.66 -4.89 -1.80
C GLN A 34 -5.95 -5.01 -3.15
N ASP A 35 -6.41 -5.95 -3.96
CA ASP A 35 -5.93 -6.13 -5.32
C ASP A 35 -6.84 -5.41 -6.32
N VAL A 36 -6.34 -4.32 -6.89
CA VAL A 36 -7.01 -3.54 -7.94
C VAL A 36 -6.98 -4.29 -9.27
N GLY A 37 -6.02 -5.18 -9.49
CA GLY A 37 -5.84 -5.94 -10.72
C GLY A 37 -6.79 -7.12 -10.89
N ALA A 38 -7.28 -7.68 -9.77
CA ALA A 38 -8.27 -8.76 -9.79
C ALA A 38 -9.69 -8.30 -10.16
N ALA A 39 -9.96 -7.00 -10.10
CA ALA A 39 -11.27 -6.47 -10.43
C ALA A 39 -11.54 -6.53 -11.94
N ALA A 40 -12.80 -6.76 -12.31
CA ALA A 40 -13.22 -6.76 -13.72
C ALA A 40 -13.08 -5.37 -14.38
N ASP A 41 -13.23 -4.32 -13.56
CA ASP A 41 -13.22 -2.92 -13.99
C ASP A 41 -12.10 -2.14 -13.28
N ALA A 42 -11.03 -1.83 -14.02
CA ALA A 42 -9.85 -1.16 -13.46
C ALA A 42 -10.17 0.25 -12.92
N ASP A 43 -11.05 1.00 -13.58
CA ASP A 43 -11.47 2.34 -13.13
C ASP A 43 -12.27 2.28 -11.82
N ASP A 44 -13.16 1.31 -11.68
CA ASP A 44 -13.97 1.13 -10.47
C ASP A 44 -13.08 0.68 -9.31
N ALA A 45 -12.22 -0.30 -9.55
CA ALA A 45 -11.26 -0.80 -8.56
C ALA A 45 -10.30 0.29 -8.08
N ARG A 46 -9.82 1.14 -8.98
CA ARG A 46 -9.00 2.31 -8.67
C ARG A 46 -9.75 3.31 -7.81
N ARG A 47 -11.04 3.54 -8.09
CA ARG A 47 -11.90 4.41 -7.31
C ARG A 47 -12.13 3.85 -5.91
N GLU A 48 -12.40 2.56 -5.78
CA GLU A 48 -12.53 1.88 -4.49
C GLU A 48 -11.22 1.92 -3.70
N ALA A 49 -10.08 1.68 -4.35
CA ALA A 49 -8.76 1.79 -3.73
C ALA A 49 -8.49 3.22 -3.22
N MET A 50 -8.83 4.23 -3.99
CA MET A 50 -8.77 5.63 -3.55
C MET A 50 -9.68 5.91 -2.36
N LEU A 51 -10.89 5.33 -2.32
CA LEU A 51 -11.81 5.48 -1.19
C LEU A 51 -11.25 4.81 0.07
N ALA A 52 -10.76 3.58 -0.03
CA ALA A 52 -10.14 2.84 1.07
C ALA A 52 -8.88 3.55 1.59
N LEU A 53 -8.04 4.05 0.69
CA LEU A 53 -6.87 4.87 1.03
C LEU A 53 -7.30 6.14 1.77
N ARG A 54 -8.32 6.85 1.29
CA ARG A 54 -8.82 8.08 1.90
C ARG A 54 -9.50 7.84 3.25
N GLU A 55 -10.18 6.72 3.44
CA GLU A 55 -10.73 6.32 4.73
C GLU A 55 -9.61 5.95 5.73
N SER A 56 -8.55 5.32 5.21
CA SER A 56 -7.35 4.99 5.98
C SER A 56 -6.55 6.23 6.37
N MET A 57 -6.45 7.25 5.52
CA MET A 57 -5.82 8.51 5.86
C MET A 57 -6.82 9.39 6.62
N ARG A 58 -6.78 9.31 7.95
CA ARG A 58 -7.70 9.98 8.89
C ARG A 58 -7.85 11.51 8.67
N ILE A 59 -6.94 12.14 7.91
CA ILE A 59 -6.94 13.57 7.58
C ILE A 59 -6.57 13.66 6.10
N GLY A 60 -7.32 14.43 5.31
CA GLY A 60 -7.36 14.40 3.83
C GLY A 60 -6.12 14.87 3.08
N GLU A 61 -4.95 14.39 3.49
CA GLU A 61 -3.71 14.48 2.76
C GLU A 61 -3.65 13.33 1.76
N ASN A 62 -3.63 13.64 0.46
CA ASN A 62 -3.41 12.63 -0.55
C ASN A 62 -1.91 12.38 -0.69
N PRO A 63 -1.44 11.13 -0.78
CA PRO A 63 -0.03 10.84 -0.89
C PRO A 63 0.45 11.32 -2.25
N ALA A 64 1.45 12.19 -2.26
CA ALA A 64 2.01 12.73 -3.49
C ALA A 64 2.60 11.63 -4.40
N GLY A 65 2.95 10.47 -3.83
CA GLY A 65 3.60 9.37 -4.55
C GLY A 65 2.66 8.42 -5.30
N ILE A 66 1.34 8.48 -5.10
CA ILE A 66 0.41 7.58 -5.82
C ILE A 66 -0.01 8.14 -7.18
N TYR A 67 0.37 9.35 -7.55
CA TYR A 67 -0.02 9.95 -8.83
C TYR A 67 1.05 9.70 -9.87
N GLY A 68 0.69 9.04 -10.98
CA GLY A 68 1.59 8.88 -12.12
C GLY A 68 1.81 10.19 -12.90
N GLU A 69 2.64 10.16 -13.94
CA GLU A 69 2.95 11.33 -14.80
C GLU A 69 1.70 11.97 -15.44
N ASP A 70 0.64 11.20 -15.65
CA ASP A 70 -0.64 11.66 -16.19
C ASP A 70 -1.53 12.36 -15.14
N GLY A 71 -1.08 12.45 -13.88
CA GLY A 71 -1.85 13.03 -12.77
C GLY A 71 -2.98 12.13 -12.25
N THR A 72 -3.00 10.88 -12.69
CA THR A 72 -3.99 9.89 -12.26
C THR A 72 -3.38 8.94 -11.21
N PRO A 73 -4.14 8.48 -10.19
CA PRO A 73 -3.61 7.66 -9.09
C PRO A 73 -3.20 6.23 -9.53
N ASP A 74 -1.92 5.96 -9.74
CA ASP A 74 -1.41 4.65 -10.14
C ASP A 74 -1.12 3.75 -8.93
N PHE A 75 -1.79 2.60 -8.89
CA PHE A 75 -1.57 1.57 -7.87
C PHE A 75 -0.72 0.40 -8.39
N ALA A 76 -0.18 0.49 -9.62
CA ALA A 76 0.66 -0.57 -10.19
C ALA A 76 1.90 -0.82 -9.34
N THR A 77 2.49 0.25 -8.82
CA THR A 77 3.69 0.16 -7.97
C THR A 77 3.41 -0.35 -6.55
N GLY A 78 2.14 -0.40 -6.12
CA GLY A 78 1.75 -0.82 -4.77
C GLY A 78 1.88 0.31 -3.72
N VAL A 79 0.94 0.33 -2.79
CA VAL A 79 0.77 1.36 -1.75
C VAL A 79 0.61 0.68 -0.40
N LEU A 80 1.55 0.93 0.50
CA LEU A 80 1.58 0.40 1.85
C LEU A 80 1.16 1.47 2.85
N ILE A 81 0.19 1.12 3.69
CA ILE A 81 -0.28 1.96 4.77
C ILE A 81 0.16 1.34 6.09
N THR A 82 0.93 2.11 6.85
CA THR A 82 1.46 1.71 8.15
C THR A 82 0.96 2.64 9.23
N GLU A 83 0.97 2.16 10.47
CA GLU A 83 0.59 2.90 11.66
C GLU A 83 1.71 2.78 12.69
N ASN A 84 2.13 3.93 13.23
CA ASN A 84 3.12 3.96 14.29
C ASN A 84 2.47 3.76 15.68
N GLU A 85 3.29 3.66 16.72
CA GLU A 85 2.85 3.43 18.10
C GLU A 85 1.92 4.52 18.67
N VAL A 86 1.97 5.74 18.13
CA VAL A 86 1.09 6.85 18.53
C VAL A 86 -0.18 6.94 17.67
N GLY A 87 -0.43 5.96 16.79
CA GLY A 87 -1.61 5.91 15.92
C GLY A 87 -1.55 6.85 14.71
N ARG A 88 -0.37 7.38 14.39
CA ARG A 88 -0.13 8.17 13.17
C ARG A 88 0.11 7.22 12.01
N ARG A 89 -0.64 7.44 10.92
CA ARG A 89 -0.52 6.64 9.71
C ARG A 89 0.45 7.26 8.72
N ALA A 90 1.22 6.43 8.05
CA ALA A 90 2.11 6.82 6.96
C ALA A 90 1.79 5.99 5.72
N VAL A 91 2.04 6.57 4.55
CA VAL A 91 1.81 5.92 3.25
C VAL A 91 3.14 5.85 2.53
N HIS A 92 3.49 4.64 2.10
CA HIS A 92 4.71 4.32 1.38
C HIS A 92 4.33 3.76 0.01
N VAL A 93 4.95 4.24 -1.07
CA VAL A 93 4.56 3.89 -2.44
C VAL A 93 5.75 3.27 -3.18
N GLY A 94 5.50 2.21 -3.95
CA GLY A 94 6.53 1.57 -4.74
C GLY A 94 7.64 0.98 -3.89
N THR A 95 8.89 1.28 -4.27
CA THR A 95 10.08 0.80 -3.54
C THR A 95 10.17 1.33 -2.12
N ASP A 96 9.54 2.47 -1.81
CA ASP A 96 9.48 3.01 -0.44
C ASP A 96 8.70 2.05 0.48
N ALA A 97 7.66 1.37 -0.03
CA ALA A 97 6.93 0.37 0.73
C ALA A 97 7.80 -0.83 1.11
N LEU A 98 8.61 -1.32 0.16
CA LEU A 98 9.55 -2.40 0.42
C LEU A 98 10.64 -1.99 1.43
N GLY A 99 11.15 -0.75 1.31
CA GLY A 99 12.11 -0.18 2.26
C GLY A 99 11.53 -0.12 3.67
N ALA A 100 10.34 0.46 3.81
CA ALA A 100 9.65 0.59 5.09
C ALA A 100 9.37 -0.76 5.78
N LEU A 101 9.04 -1.80 5.02
CA LEU A 101 8.87 -3.15 5.57
C LEU A 101 10.18 -3.73 6.08
N ARG A 102 11.26 -3.60 5.30
CA ARG A 102 12.58 -4.08 5.70
C ARG A 102 13.12 -3.35 6.91
N GLU A 103 13.01 -2.02 6.94
CA GLU A 103 13.42 -1.22 8.10
C GLU A 103 12.67 -1.65 9.36
N ALA A 104 11.39 -1.99 9.24
CA ALA A 104 10.59 -2.50 10.35
C ALA A 104 11.02 -3.92 10.82
N GLU A 105 11.60 -4.75 9.95
CA GLU A 105 12.18 -6.05 10.32
C GLU A 105 13.57 -5.90 10.94
N GLU A 106 14.40 -5.01 10.40
CA GLU A 106 15.76 -4.74 10.90
C GLU A 106 15.75 -4.02 12.25
N THR A 107 14.66 -3.33 12.57
CA THR A 107 14.39 -2.73 13.90
C THR A 107 13.50 -3.64 14.78
N GLY A 108 13.62 -4.96 14.62
CA GLY A 108 13.04 -5.95 15.54
C GLY A 108 13.43 -5.71 17.02
N PRO A 109 12.61 -6.20 17.96
CA PRO A 109 12.43 -5.71 19.33
C PRO A 109 13.67 -5.67 20.25
#